data_AF-A0A7G8DIR6-F1
#
_entry.id   AF-A0A7G8DIR6-F1
#
_cell.length_a   1.000
_cell.length_b   1.000
_cell.length_c   1.000
_cell.angle_alpha   90.00
_cell.angle_beta   90.00
_cell.angle_gamma   90.00
#
_symmetry.space_group_name_H-M   'P 1'
#
loop_
_entity.id
_entity.type
_entity.pdbx_description
1 polymer ?
#
loop_
_entity_poly.entity_id
_entity_poly.type
_entity_poly.pdbx_seq_one_letter_code
_entity_poly.pdbx_strand_id
1 'polypeptide(L)'
;MNQEDLRDLQHLLEYTSDDLRAKRWSALGRGLKRTQSLLSDKKSAIVAAMPSDDQSRAEQILDSVANDLNILQERIEEKDKAGFIQSRRQTLSQIGDLEALLIDDRLPDIPSEFDDLPRLAGRATVVIETTEGDLTAVVDGYNAPLTAGAFIDLSLKGFYDGLPFNRAEDFYILQSGDPKGPDIGYLDPKTKQERHVPLEIRVPDEPETIYNQTFEDVGLFKATPVLPFSTLGTLGWAHSDQALDDGSSQFFLFLYEAELTPAGLNLVDGRNAAFGYVVDGFDVLEELGVNDEIKRIKVVDGADRLQQHA
;
A
#
# COMPACT_ATOMS: atom_id res chain seq x y z
N MET A 1 -9.14 -12.79 4.13
CA MET A 1 -8.61 -12.33 5.44
C MET A 1 -9.80 -12.02 6.34
N ASN A 2 -9.99 -12.69 7.49
CA ASN A 2 -11.16 -12.40 8.34
C ASN A 2 -10.85 -12.61 9.84
N GLN A 3 -10.06 -11.71 10.43
CA GLN A 3 -9.93 -11.59 11.88
C GLN A 3 -10.50 -10.22 12.28
N GLU A 4 -11.74 -10.22 12.76
CA GLU A 4 -12.51 -9.02 13.08
C GLU A 4 -11.93 -8.25 14.26
N ASP A 5 -11.48 -8.95 15.31
CA ASP A 5 -10.94 -8.32 16.52
C ASP A 5 -9.67 -7.49 16.26
N LEU A 6 -8.83 -7.91 15.31
CA LEU A 6 -7.58 -7.26 14.94
C LEU A 6 -7.86 -5.98 14.15
N ARG A 7 -8.83 -6.01 13.23
CA ARG A 7 -9.31 -4.81 12.53
C ARG A 7 -9.95 -3.82 13.51
N ASP A 8 -10.75 -4.31 14.46
CA ASP A 8 -11.34 -3.46 15.50
C ASP A 8 -10.26 -2.78 16.37
N LEU A 9 -9.18 -3.50 16.70
CA LEU A 9 -8.03 -2.94 17.41
C LEU A 9 -7.35 -1.82 16.61
N GLN A 10 -7.09 -2.07 15.32
CA GLN A 10 -6.51 -1.08 14.41
C GLN A 10 -7.39 0.17 14.34
N HIS A 11 -8.67 0.01 14.01
CA HIS A 11 -9.60 1.13 13.83
C HIS A 11 -9.75 1.97 15.10
N LEU A 12 -9.90 1.35 16.28
CA LEU A 12 -9.98 2.09 17.54
C LEU A 12 -8.74 2.96 17.79
N LEU A 13 -7.56 2.48 17.38
CA LEU A 13 -6.33 3.23 17.52
C LEU A 13 -6.20 4.34 16.46
N GLU A 14 -6.62 4.11 15.22
CA GLU A 14 -6.66 5.12 14.15
C GLU A 14 -7.60 6.29 14.49
N TYR A 15 -8.78 6.00 15.04
CA TYR A 15 -9.76 7.01 15.45
C TYR A 15 -9.28 7.95 16.56
N THR A 16 -8.16 7.63 17.23
CA THR A 16 -7.53 8.58 18.17
C THR A 16 -7.02 9.84 17.47
N SER A 17 -6.80 9.80 16.15
CA SER A 17 -6.30 10.95 15.38
C SER A 17 -7.21 12.17 15.44
N ASP A 18 -8.53 11.99 15.39
CA ASP A 18 -9.52 13.06 15.45
C ASP A 18 -9.52 13.76 16.80
N ASP A 19 -9.57 12.98 17.88
CA ASP A 19 -9.56 13.52 19.23
C ASP A 19 -8.21 14.19 19.55
N LEU A 20 -7.08 13.66 19.05
CA LEU A 20 -5.77 14.29 19.17
C LEU A 20 -5.69 15.63 18.44
N ARG A 21 -6.22 15.70 17.21
CA ARG A 21 -6.28 16.93 16.41
C ARG A 21 -7.07 18.02 17.14
N ALA A 22 -8.20 17.63 17.72
CA ALA A 22 -9.06 18.50 18.52
C ALA A 22 -8.54 18.72 19.96
N LYS A 23 -7.38 18.17 20.34
CA LYS A 23 -6.80 18.22 21.70
C LYS A 23 -7.75 17.75 22.80
N ARG A 24 -8.62 16.79 22.49
CA ARG A 24 -9.61 16.20 23.41
C ARG A 24 -8.97 15.08 24.25
N TRP A 25 -8.01 15.44 25.09
CA TRP A 25 -7.22 14.50 25.90
C TRP A 25 -8.06 13.52 26.74
N SER A 26 -9.17 13.98 27.32
CA SER A 26 -10.06 13.10 28.09
C SER A 26 -10.82 12.09 27.21
N ALA A 27 -11.13 12.44 25.96
CA ALA A 27 -11.77 11.53 25.00
C ALA A 27 -10.74 10.51 24.48
N LEU A 28 -9.54 10.97 24.12
CA LEU A 28 -8.39 10.13 23.82
C LEU A 28 -8.14 9.07 24.88
N GLY A 29 -8.07 9.47 26.16
CA GLY A 29 -7.82 8.52 27.26
C GLY A 29 -8.95 7.50 27.44
N ARG A 30 -10.19 7.84 27.09
CA ARG A 30 -11.29 6.86 27.07
C ARG A 30 -11.19 5.92 25.88
N GLY A 31 -10.84 6.43 24.71
CA GLY A 31 -10.61 5.64 23.50
C GLY A 31 -9.51 4.60 23.73
N LEU A 32 -8.36 5.05 24.23
CA LEU A 32 -7.20 4.18 24.46
C LEU A 32 -7.48 3.08 25.50
N LYS A 33 -8.22 3.38 26.58
CA LYS A 33 -8.65 2.36 27.55
C LYS A 33 -9.58 1.31 26.94
N ARG A 34 -10.41 1.69 25.97
CA ARG A 34 -11.24 0.73 25.22
C ARG A 34 -10.36 -0.17 24.36
N THR A 35 -9.37 0.40 23.67
CA THR A 35 -8.38 -0.37 22.88
C THR A 35 -7.62 -1.37 23.77
N GLN A 36 -7.14 -0.93 24.95
CA GLN A 36 -6.46 -1.81 25.92
C GLN A 36 -7.37 -2.95 26.40
N SER A 37 -8.64 -2.65 26.68
CA SER A 37 -9.61 -3.67 27.13
C SER A 37 -9.89 -4.68 26.02
N LEU A 38 -10.13 -4.21 24.79
CA LEU A 38 -10.33 -5.06 23.63
C LEU A 38 -9.12 -5.99 23.40
N LEU A 39 -7.91 -5.45 23.49
CA LEU A 39 -6.68 -6.24 23.33
C LEU A 39 -6.60 -7.33 24.40
N SER A 40 -6.80 -6.96 25.66
CA SER A 40 -6.79 -7.92 26.77
C SER A 40 -7.84 -9.03 26.60
N ASP A 41 -9.06 -8.67 26.19
CA ASP A 41 -10.17 -9.61 26.04
C ASP A 41 -10.00 -10.53 24.82
N LYS A 42 -9.39 -10.02 23.74
CA LYS A 42 -9.31 -10.71 22.44
C LYS A 42 -7.95 -11.31 22.13
N LYS A 43 -6.90 -11.03 22.92
CA LYS A 43 -5.53 -11.54 22.69
C LYS A 43 -5.50 -13.02 22.35
N SER A 44 -6.13 -13.87 23.17
CA SER A 44 -6.14 -15.31 22.96
C SER A 44 -6.86 -15.74 21.68
N ALA A 45 -7.94 -15.05 21.30
CA ALA A 45 -8.68 -15.33 20.08
C ALA A 45 -7.89 -14.92 18.83
N ILE A 46 -7.19 -13.79 18.90
CA ILE A 46 -6.30 -13.31 17.84
C ILE A 46 -5.15 -14.30 17.62
N VAL A 47 -4.46 -14.73 18.69
CA VAL A 47 -3.37 -15.72 18.60
C VAL A 47 -3.88 -17.05 18.03
N ALA A 48 -5.03 -17.54 18.50
CA ALA A 48 -5.59 -18.80 18.02
C ALA A 48 -5.97 -18.78 16.52
N ALA A 49 -6.19 -17.59 15.94
CA ALA A 49 -6.47 -17.43 14.52
C ALA A 49 -5.20 -17.45 13.65
N MET A 50 -4.01 -17.35 14.24
CA MET A 50 -2.73 -17.32 13.53
C MET A 50 -2.31 -18.73 13.07
N PRO A 51 -1.55 -18.84 11.96
CA PRO A 51 -0.85 -20.07 11.59
C PRO A 51 -0.06 -20.63 12.77
N SER A 52 -0.03 -21.96 12.93
CA SER A 52 0.58 -22.62 14.10
C SER A 52 2.02 -22.19 14.35
N ASP A 53 2.76 -21.97 13.27
CA ASP A 53 4.19 -21.64 13.30
C ASP A 53 4.42 -20.17 13.72
N ASP A 54 3.40 -19.32 13.59
CA ASP A 54 3.43 -17.90 13.89
C ASP A 54 2.81 -17.53 15.24
N GLN A 55 2.12 -18.46 15.93
CA GLN A 55 1.43 -18.17 17.20
C GLN A 55 2.36 -17.57 18.27
N SER A 56 3.58 -18.09 18.41
CA SER A 56 4.55 -17.55 19.38
C SER A 56 5.03 -16.14 19.01
N ARG A 57 5.17 -15.85 17.71
CA ARG A 57 5.55 -14.51 17.23
C ARG A 57 4.40 -13.53 17.42
N ALA A 58 3.17 -13.95 17.12
CA ALA A 58 1.95 -13.18 17.35
C ALA A 58 1.78 -12.79 18.83
N GLU A 59 2.03 -13.71 19.76
CA GLU A 59 2.01 -13.42 21.20
C GLU A 59 3.00 -12.31 21.59
N GLN A 60 4.23 -12.38 21.08
CA GLN A 60 5.27 -11.37 21.35
C GLN A 60 4.91 -9.99 20.79
N ILE A 61 4.35 -9.94 19.59
CA ILE A 61 3.87 -8.70 18.98
C ILE A 61 2.73 -8.12 19.83
N LEU A 62 1.74 -8.92 20.21
CA LEU A 62 0.61 -8.46 21.04
C LEU A 62 1.05 -7.98 22.43
N ASP A 63 2.08 -8.57 23.02
CA ASP A 63 2.68 -8.05 24.27
C ASP A 63 3.40 -6.71 24.07
N SER A 64 4.05 -6.54 22.92
CA SER A 64 4.66 -5.25 22.54
C SER A 64 3.61 -4.18 22.32
N VAL A 65 2.51 -4.52 21.62
CA VAL A 65 1.36 -3.62 21.43
C VAL A 65 0.75 -3.24 22.78
N ALA A 66 0.59 -4.18 23.72
CA ALA A 66 0.08 -3.88 25.05
C ALA A 66 0.97 -2.89 25.81
N ASN A 67 2.29 -3.01 25.70
CA ASN A 67 3.24 -2.06 26.27
C ASN A 67 3.16 -0.69 25.60
N ASP A 68 3.08 -0.64 24.28
CA ASP A 68 2.98 0.61 23.53
C ASP A 68 1.67 1.36 23.85
N LEU A 69 0.58 0.64 24.09
CA LEU A 69 -0.68 1.24 24.57
C LEU A 69 -0.54 1.86 25.96
N ASN A 70 0.31 1.32 26.85
CA ASN A 70 0.62 1.95 28.13
C ASN A 70 1.45 3.23 27.94
N ILE A 71 2.43 3.21 27.03
CA ILE A 71 3.21 4.41 26.68
C ILE A 71 2.29 5.50 26.13
N LEU A 72 1.36 5.15 25.24
CA LEU A 72 0.37 6.09 24.71
C LEU A 72 -0.48 6.72 25.81
N GLN A 73 -0.81 5.98 26.87
CA GLN A 73 -1.56 6.48 28.01
C GLN A 73 -0.73 7.51 28.80
N GLU A 74 0.56 7.27 28.99
CA GLU A 74 1.49 8.24 29.59
C GLU A 74 1.56 9.53 28.75
N ARG A 75 1.65 9.43 27.42
CA ARG A 75 1.66 10.60 26.52
C ARG A 75 0.38 11.44 26.62
N ILE A 76 -0.77 10.80 26.84
CA ILE A 76 -2.04 11.51 27.08
C ILE A 76 -1.99 12.29 28.41
N GLU A 77 -1.42 11.72 29.46
CA GLU A 77 -1.31 12.35 30.78
C GLU A 77 -0.35 13.54 30.77
N GLU A 78 0.76 13.40 30.04
CA GLU A 78 1.74 14.46 29.78
C GLU A 78 1.21 15.53 28.81
N LYS A 79 0.11 15.25 28.10
CA LYS A 79 -0.40 16.05 26.98
C LYS A 79 0.66 16.25 25.88
N ASP A 80 1.53 15.26 25.71
CA ASP A 80 2.58 15.25 24.70
C ASP A 80 2.01 14.79 23.35
N LYS A 81 1.63 15.76 22.52
CA LYS A 81 1.10 15.49 21.19
C LYS A 81 2.14 14.83 20.28
N ALA A 82 3.40 15.26 20.32
CA ALA A 82 4.42 14.78 19.40
C ALA A 82 4.81 13.34 19.73
N GLY A 83 5.06 13.04 21.01
CA GLY A 83 5.34 11.69 21.46
C GLY A 83 4.15 10.74 21.28
N PHE A 84 2.91 11.23 21.41
CA PHE A 84 1.72 10.42 21.11
C PHE A 84 1.67 10.01 19.63
N ILE A 85 1.93 10.93 18.69
CA ILE A 85 1.95 10.61 17.25
C ILE A 85 3.01 9.55 16.95
N GLN A 86 4.23 9.72 17.49
CA GLN A 86 5.32 8.77 17.28
C GLN A 86 4.97 7.38 17.83
N SER A 87 4.49 7.33 19.08
CA SER A 87 4.14 6.06 19.74
C SER A 87 3.00 5.37 19.01
N ARG A 88 1.99 6.12 18.57
CA ARG A 88 0.84 5.56 17.85
C ARG A 88 1.26 4.94 16.53
N ARG A 89 2.12 5.63 15.77
CA ARG A 89 2.66 5.11 14.50
C ARG A 89 3.39 3.79 14.72
N GLN A 90 4.21 3.70 15.76
CA GLN A 90 4.90 2.46 16.13
C GLN A 90 3.91 1.35 16.46
N THR A 91 2.90 1.62 17.27
CA THR A 91 1.87 0.63 17.64
C THR A 91 1.08 0.14 16.44
N LEU A 92 0.68 1.04 15.53
CA LEU A 92 -0.03 0.67 14.29
C LEU A 92 0.86 -0.18 13.37
N SER A 93 2.17 0.10 13.32
CA SER A 93 3.12 -0.74 12.58
C SER A 93 3.15 -2.17 13.14
N GLN A 94 3.17 -2.34 14.46
CA GLN A 94 3.13 -3.67 15.08
C GLN A 94 1.81 -4.41 14.84
N ILE A 95 0.68 -3.69 14.82
CA ILE A 95 -0.62 -4.27 14.45
C ILE A 95 -0.58 -4.74 12.99
N GLY A 96 -0.01 -3.94 12.08
CA GLY A 96 0.20 -4.35 10.69
C GLY A 96 1.12 -5.58 10.55
N ASP A 97 2.18 -5.68 11.37
CA ASP A 97 3.03 -6.88 11.42
C ASP A 97 2.26 -8.11 11.87
N LEU A 98 1.28 -7.95 12.77
CA LEU A 98 0.41 -9.05 13.21
C LEU A 98 -0.58 -9.47 12.13
N GLU A 99 -1.16 -8.50 11.41
CA GLU A 99 -2.01 -8.78 10.25
C GLU A 99 -1.25 -9.54 9.18
N ALA A 100 0.03 -9.21 8.97
CA ALA A 100 0.89 -9.93 8.04
C ALA A 100 1.03 -11.42 8.38
N LEU A 101 1.01 -11.80 9.68
CA LEU A 101 1.04 -13.21 10.07
C LEU A 101 -0.25 -13.98 9.71
N LEU A 102 -1.37 -13.29 9.49
CA LEU A 102 -2.62 -13.90 9.03
C LEU A 102 -2.70 -14.02 7.51
N ILE A 103 -1.79 -13.34 6.79
CA ILE A 103 -1.72 -13.42 5.36
C ILE A 103 -1.02 -14.73 5.02
N ASP A 104 -1.61 -15.49 4.09
CA ASP A 104 -0.87 -16.57 3.45
C ASP A 104 0.28 -15.91 2.70
N ASP A 105 1.48 -15.98 3.28
CA ASP A 105 2.71 -15.37 2.73
C ASP A 105 3.10 -15.94 1.36
N ARG A 106 2.36 -16.93 0.87
CA ARG A 106 2.52 -17.48 -0.48
C ARG A 106 2.02 -16.47 -1.49
N LEU A 107 2.94 -16.05 -2.35
CA LEU A 107 2.58 -15.44 -3.62
C LEU A 107 1.59 -16.35 -4.37
N PRO A 108 0.64 -15.78 -5.13
CA PRO A 108 -0.18 -16.58 -6.03
C PRO A 108 0.71 -17.36 -7.00
N ASP A 109 0.18 -18.43 -7.60
CA ASP A 109 0.89 -19.12 -8.67
C ASP A 109 1.06 -18.17 -9.86
N ILE A 110 2.31 -17.81 -10.17
CA ILE A 110 2.66 -16.89 -11.26
C ILE A 110 3.04 -17.74 -12.49
N PRO A 111 2.44 -17.49 -13.67
CA PRO A 111 2.82 -18.15 -14.91
C PRO A 111 4.33 -18.03 -15.22
N SER A 112 4.95 -19.12 -15.68
CA SER A 112 6.39 -19.18 -15.95
C SER A 112 6.87 -18.23 -17.06
N GLU A 113 5.95 -17.68 -17.85
CA GLU A 113 6.27 -16.64 -18.82
C GLU A 113 6.71 -15.32 -18.17
N PHE A 114 6.46 -15.14 -16.86
CA PHE A 114 6.87 -13.98 -16.08
C PHE A 114 8.05 -14.26 -15.14
N ASP A 115 8.84 -15.32 -15.37
CA ASP A 115 9.98 -15.69 -14.51
C ASP A 115 11.15 -14.68 -14.59
N ASP A 116 11.27 -13.98 -15.72
CA ASP A 116 12.29 -12.96 -15.93
C ASP A 116 11.95 -11.61 -15.27
N LEU A 117 10.75 -11.46 -14.70
CA LEU A 117 10.32 -10.23 -14.03
C LEU A 117 10.65 -10.24 -12.53
N PRO A 118 11.00 -9.08 -11.95
CA PRO A 118 11.17 -8.96 -10.51
C PRO A 118 9.85 -9.18 -9.77
N ARG A 119 9.91 -9.82 -8.61
CA ARG A 119 8.74 -10.09 -7.75
C ARG A 119 8.96 -9.52 -6.36
N LEU A 120 7.95 -8.87 -5.79
CA LEU A 120 7.97 -8.53 -4.37
C LEU A 120 7.26 -9.62 -3.56
N ALA A 121 8.02 -10.41 -2.81
CA ALA A 121 7.50 -11.47 -1.94
C ALA A 121 7.05 -10.92 -0.58
N GLY A 122 5.98 -10.12 -0.60
CA GLY A 122 5.38 -9.49 0.58
C GLY A 122 5.18 -8.00 0.40
N ARG A 123 5.31 -7.22 1.47
CA ARG A 123 5.15 -5.75 1.42
C ARG A 123 6.47 -5.01 1.48
N ALA A 124 6.51 -3.80 0.94
CA ALA A 124 7.62 -2.88 1.14
C ALA A 124 7.08 -1.49 1.51
N THR A 125 7.84 -0.75 2.32
CA THR A 125 7.52 0.65 2.61
C THR A 125 8.48 1.54 1.85
N VAL A 126 7.95 2.54 1.16
CA VAL A 126 8.73 3.54 0.43
C VAL A 126 8.43 4.95 0.94
N VAL A 127 9.45 5.79 0.90
CA VAL A 127 9.32 7.25 1.05
C VAL A 127 9.57 7.88 -0.32
N ILE A 128 8.55 8.56 -0.85
CA ILE A 128 8.60 9.33 -2.09
C ILE A 128 8.90 10.78 -1.70
N GLU A 129 10.15 11.20 -1.84
CA GLU A 129 10.58 12.57 -1.57
C GLU A 129 10.22 13.42 -2.79
N THR A 130 9.42 14.47 -2.61
CA THR A 130 8.96 15.36 -3.69
C THR A 130 9.38 16.80 -3.44
N THR A 131 9.05 17.70 -4.38
CA THR A 131 9.22 19.16 -4.21
C THR A 131 8.38 19.74 -3.08
N GLU A 132 7.17 19.22 -2.87
CA GLU A 132 6.21 19.70 -1.85
C GLU A 132 6.34 19.01 -0.49
N GLY A 133 7.05 17.88 -0.41
CA GLY A 133 7.28 17.15 0.83
C GLY A 133 7.43 15.65 0.61
N ASP A 134 7.37 14.88 1.70
CA ASP A 134 7.55 13.45 1.66
C ASP A 134 6.20 12.74 1.74
N LEU A 135 5.99 11.74 0.87
CA LEU A 135 4.90 10.78 0.98
C LEU A 135 5.46 9.45 1.49
N THR A 136 4.77 8.80 2.42
CA THR A 136 5.06 7.40 2.76
C THR A 136 4.02 6.52 2.12
N ALA A 137 4.43 5.47 1.41
CA ALA A 137 3.54 4.50 0.79
C ALA A 137 3.93 3.06 1.14
N VAL A 138 2.93 2.18 1.25
CA VAL A 138 3.09 0.73 1.37
C VAL A 138 2.77 0.10 0.01
N VAL A 139 3.70 -0.72 -0.47
CA VAL A 139 3.63 -1.47 -1.72
C VAL A 139 3.26 -2.92 -1.40
N ASP A 140 2.24 -3.47 -2.06
CA ASP A 140 1.65 -4.79 -1.75
C ASP A 140 1.96 -5.84 -2.83
N GLY A 141 3.02 -6.62 -2.59
CA GLY A 141 3.43 -7.74 -3.44
C GLY A 141 2.66 -9.04 -3.19
N TYR A 142 1.84 -9.16 -2.14
CA TYR A 142 0.99 -10.36 -1.99
C TYR A 142 -0.14 -10.37 -3.03
N ASN A 143 -0.62 -9.18 -3.39
CA ASN A 143 -1.73 -9.01 -4.30
C ASN A 143 -1.29 -8.57 -5.70
N ALA A 144 -0.16 -7.88 -5.81
CA ALA A 144 0.42 -7.44 -7.08
C ALA A 144 1.94 -7.71 -7.13
N PRO A 145 2.39 -8.99 -7.10
CA PRO A 145 3.81 -9.33 -6.98
C PRO A 145 4.69 -8.82 -8.11
N LEU A 146 4.21 -8.84 -9.36
CA LEU A 146 5.00 -8.44 -10.54
C LEU A 146 5.11 -6.92 -10.61
N THR A 147 4.00 -6.22 -10.39
CA THR A 147 3.89 -4.77 -10.39
C THR A 147 4.68 -4.15 -9.25
N ALA A 148 4.46 -4.65 -8.04
CA ALA A 148 5.19 -4.22 -6.85
C ALA A 148 6.69 -4.53 -6.99
N GLY A 149 7.05 -5.70 -7.52
CA GLY A 149 8.43 -6.08 -7.79
C GLY A 149 9.11 -5.12 -8.77
N ALA A 150 8.44 -4.78 -9.88
CA ALA A 150 8.95 -3.84 -10.86
C ALA A 150 9.15 -2.43 -10.27
N PHE A 151 8.17 -1.92 -9.53
CA PHE A 151 8.25 -0.61 -8.88
C PHE A 151 9.41 -0.53 -7.86
N ILE A 152 9.55 -1.54 -7.00
CA ILE A 152 10.61 -1.58 -5.99
C ILE A 152 11.99 -1.73 -6.64
N ASP A 153 12.13 -2.59 -7.66
CA ASP A 153 13.37 -2.73 -8.43
C ASP A 153 13.81 -1.41 -9.08
N LEU A 154 12.88 -0.69 -9.72
CA LEU A 154 13.16 0.62 -10.32
C LEU A 154 13.50 1.69 -9.27
N SER A 155 12.82 1.67 -8.11
CA SER A 155 13.12 2.56 -6.98
C SER A 155 14.53 2.32 -6.43
N LEU A 156 14.94 1.06 -6.25
CA LEU A 156 16.30 0.72 -5.79
C LEU A 156 17.39 1.10 -6.80
N LYS A 157 17.06 1.14 -8.09
CA LYS A 157 17.94 1.60 -9.16
C LYS A 157 18.02 3.12 -9.28
N GLY A 158 17.22 3.88 -8.52
CA GLY A 158 17.12 5.33 -8.63
C GLY A 158 16.52 5.79 -9.96
N PHE A 159 15.72 4.94 -10.63
CA PHE A 159 15.13 5.25 -11.93
C PHE A 159 14.21 6.47 -11.86
N TYR A 160 13.48 6.61 -10.75
CA TYR A 160 12.51 7.70 -10.54
C TYR A 160 13.14 9.03 -10.13
N ASP A 161 14.46 9.09 -9.91
CA ASP A 161 15.13 10.27 -9.35
C ASP A 161 15.09 11.46 -10.33
N GLY A 162 14.46 12.54 -9.89
CA GLY A 162 14.23 13.76 -10.64
C GLY A 162 13.30 13.57 -11.84
N LEU A 163 12.36 12.62 -11.80
CA LEU A 163 11.30 12.51 -12.79
C LEU A 163 10.13 13.45 -12.44
N PRO A 164 9.59 14.20 -13.41
CA PRO A 164 8.44 15.08 -13.19
C PRO A 164 7.15 14.30 -12.98
N PHE A 165 6.14 14.96 -12.42
CA PHE A 165 4.76 14.55 -12.57
C PHE A 165 4.19 15.14 -13.85
N ASN A 166 3.69 14.29 -14.76
CA ASN A 166 3.38 14.69 -16.14
C ASN A 166 1.90 14.94 -16.40
N ARG A 167 1.00 14.27 -15.67
CA ARG A 167 -0.42 14.26 -16.00
C ARG A 167 -1.28 14.55 -14.79
N ALA A 168 -2.09 15.60 -14.91
CA ALA A 168 -3.22 15.94 -14.06
C ALA A 168 -4.35 16.42 -14.98
N GLU A 169 -4.97 15.52 -15.74
CA GLU A 169 -6.12 15.84 -16.61
C GLU A 169 -7.31 14.97 -16.20
N ASP A 170 -8.48 15.60 -16.03
CA ASP A 170 -9.89 15.13 -16.01
C ASP A 170 -10.28 13.77 -15.38
N PHE A 171 -9.32 12.97 -14.92
CA PHE A 171 -9.44 11.58 -14.48
C PHE A 171 -8.86 11.35 -13.09
N TYR A 172 -8.57 12.42 -12.37
CA TYR A 172 -8.25 12.34 -10.95
C TYR A 172 -7.02 11.49 -10.61
N ILE A 173 -5.97 11.56 -11.44
CA ILE A 173 -4.70 10.88 -11.17
C ILE A 173 -3.54 11.86 -11.30
N LEU A 174 -2.45 11.58 -10.59
CA LEU A 174 -1.15 12.22 -10.73
C LEU A 174 -0.12 11.18 -11.17
N GLN A 175 0.35 11.29 -12.42
CA GLN A 175 1.21 10.26 -13.03
C GLN A 175 2.68 10.68 -13.12
N SER A 176 3.59 9.73 -12.90
CA SER A 176 5.05 9.86 -13.10
C SER A 176 5.65 8.56 -13.63
N GLY A 177 6.99 8.48 -13.72
CA GLY A 177 7.73 7.29 -14.15
C GLY A 177 8.00 7.21 -15.66
N ASP A 178 7.76 8.29 -16.40
CA ASP A 178 8.16 8.41 -17.81
C ASP A 178 9.67 8.68 -17.89
N PRO A 179 10.47 7.86 -18.59
CA PRO A 179 11.93 8.01 -18.63
C PRO A 179 12.37 9.34 -19.26
N LYS A 180 13.54 9.83 -18.82
CA LYS A 180 14.18 10.98 -19.48
C LYS A 180 14.68 10.58 -20.86
N GLY A 181 14.12 11.17 -21.92
CA GLY A 181 14.61 11.00 -23.27
C GLY A 181 13.53 10.51 -24.24
N PRO A 182 13.93 9.80 -25.32
CA PRO A 182 12.99 9.30 -26.34
C PRO A 182 12.37 7.94 -25.99
N ASP A 183 12.86 7.27 -24.93
CA ASP A 183 12.31 6.01 -24.46
C ASP A 183 10.91 6.26 -23.88
N ILE A 184 10.05 5.24 -23.90
CA ILE A 184 8.65 5.33 -23.41
C ILE A 184 8.42 4.52 -22.13
N GLY A 185 9.41 3.71 -21.75
CA GLY A 185 9.41 2.84 -20.58
C GLY A 185 10.83 2.49 -20.12
N TYR A 186 10.95 1.59 -19.15
CA TYR A 186 12.25 1.15 -18.65
C TYR A 186 12.95 0.23 -19.65
N LEU A 187 14.09 0.70 -20.17
CA LEU A 187 14.98 -0.10 -21.01
C LEU A 187 15.99 -0.87 -20.15
N ASP A 188 15.98 -2.21 -20.22
CA ASP A 188 16.97 -3.02 -19.51
C ASP A 188 18.38 -2.72 -20.06
N PRO A 189 19.35 -2.37 -19.18
CA PRO A 189 20.66 -1.93 -19.63
C PRO A 189 21.48 -3.04 -20.30
N LYS A 190 21.19 -4.31 -20.02
CA LYS A 190 21.86 -5.49 -20.58
C LYS A 190 21.22 -5.93 -21.89
N THR A 191 19.89 -6.11 -21.93
CA THR A 191 19.19 -6.65 -23.11
C THR A 191 18.84 -5.57 -24.13
N LYS A 192 18.78 -4.30 -23.70
CA LYS A 192 18.27 -3.17 -24.50
C LYS A 192 16.82 -3.38 -24.95
N GLN A 193 16.07 -4.20 -24.22
CA GLN A 193 14.65 -4.39 -24.42
C GLN A 193 13.88 -3.61 -23.36
N GLU A 194 12.72 -3.11 -23.75
CA GLU A 194 11.79 -2.52 -22.82
C GLU A 194 11.23 -3.61 -21.91
N ARG A 195 11.18 -3.33 -20.60
CA ARG A 195 10.52 -4.21 -19.65
C ARG A 195 9.02 -4.04 -19.79
N HIS A 196 8.31 -5.15 -19.93
CA HIS A 196 6.86 -5.21 -19.99
C HIS A 196 6.36 -5.95 -18.75
N VAL A 197 5.50 -5.32 -17.97
CA VAL A 197 4.85 -5.87 -16.78
C VAL A 197 3.38 -6.06 -17.13
N PRO A 198 2.83 -7.28 -16.96
CA PRO A 198 1.44 -7.54 -17.30
C PRO A 198 0.48 -6.78 -16.38
N LEU A 199 -0.71 -6.48 -16.87
CA LEU A 199 -1.83 -6.18 -15.99
C LEU A 199 -2.07 -7.40 -15.08
N GLU A 200 -2.04 -7.22 -13.77
CA GLU A 200 -2.38 -8.25 -12.80
C GLU A 200 -3.48 -7.77 -11.86
N ILE A 201 -4.57 -8.53 -11.76
CA ILE A 201 -5.72 -8.18 -10.92
C ILE A 201 -6.19 -9.43 -10.18
N ARG A 202 -6.40 -9.30 -8.88
CA ARG A 202 -6.99 -10.35 -8.04
C ARG A 202 -8.42 -10.00 -7.66
N VAL A 203 -9.26 -11.03 -7.53
CA VAL A 203 -10.63 -10.92 -7.04
C VAL A 203 -10.73 -11.63 -5.68
N PRO A 204 -11.43 -11.06 -4.68
CA PRO A 204 -11.63 -11.74 -3.40
C PRO A 204 -12.20 -13.14 -3.59
N ASP A 205 -11.70 -14.09 -2.79
CA ASP A 205 -12.10 -15.50 -2.79
C ASP A 205 -11.81 -16.30 -4.08
N GLU A 206 -11.23 -15.67 -5.11
CA GLU A 206 -10.73 -16.35 -6.30
C GLU A 206 -9.24 -16.71 -6.13
N PRO A 207 -8.83 -17.96 -6.44
CA PRO A 207 -7.44 -18.40 -6.26
C PRO A 207 -6.52 -17.87 -7.36
N GLU A 208 -7.05 -17.67 -8.58
CA GLU A 208 -6.27 -17.29 -9.75
C GLU A 208 -6.17 -15.77 -9.90
N THR A 209 -4.97 -15.28 -10.22
CA THR A 209 -4.75 -13.90 -10.65
C THR A 209 -5.13 -13.78 -12.12
N ILE A 210 -5.86 -12.72 -12.46
CA ILE A 210 -6.17 -12.37 -13.84
C ILE A 210 -4.96 -11.62 -14.41
N TYR A 211 -4.38 -12.13 -15.49
CA TYR A 211 -3.27 -11.49 -16.20
C TYR A 211 -3.71 -11.02 -17.58
N ASN A 212 -3.34 -9.78 -17.96
CA ASN A 212 -3.57 -9.20 -19.29
C ASN A 212 -5.03 -9.27 -19.79
N GLN A 213 -5.98 -9.22 -18.87
CA GLN A 213 -7.41 -9.17 -19.15
C GLN A 213 -8.07 -8.21 -18.17
N THR A 214 -9.00 -7.42 -18.67
CA THR A 214 -9.83 -6.56 -17.83
C THR A 214 -11.00 -7.34 -17.22
N PHE A 215 -11.65 -6.77 -16.21
CA PHE A 215 -12.93 -7.31 -15.72
C PHE A 215 -14.00 -7.39 -16.81
N GLU A 216 -13.99 -6.49 -17.80
CA GLU A 216 -14.93 -6.57 -18.92
C GLU A 216 -14.65 -7.80 -19.79
N ASP A 217 -13.37 -8.12 -20.05
CA ASP A 217 -12.96 -9.26 -20.86
C ASP A 217 -13.37 -10.61 -20.23
N VAL A 218 -13.31 -10.70 -18.89
CA VAL A 218 -13.70 -11.91 -18.14
C VAL A 218 -15.15 -11.88 -17.65
N GLY A 219 -15.93 -10.84 -18.00
CA GLY A 219 -17.36 -10.73 -17.66
C GLY A 219 -17.67 -10.34 -16.21
N LEU A 220 -16.72 -9.79 -15.47
CA LEU A 220 -16.80 -9.36 -14.07
C LEU A 220 -17.19 -7.87 -13.90
N PHE A 221 -18.20 -7.40 -14.63
CA PHE A 221 -18.60 -5.98 -14.69
C PHE A 221 -18.95 -5.28 -13.35
N LYS A 222 -19.14 -6.04 -12.27
CA LYS A 222 -19.49 -5.53 -10.93
C LYS A 222 -18.58 -6.06 -9.84
N ALA A 223 -17.50 -6.74 -10.19
CA ALA A 223 -16.55 -7.23 -9.21
C ALA A 223 -15.77 -6.05 -8.62
N THR A 224 -15.31 -6.23 -7.38
CA THR A 224 -14.35 -5.35 -6.74
C THR A 224 -13.05 -6.12 -6.62
N PRO A 225 -11.91 -5.60 -7.09
CA PRO A 225 -10.63 -6.28 -6.94
C PRO A 225 -10.21 -6.33 -5.47
N VAL A 226 -9.24 -7.19 -5.15
CA VAL A 226 -8.64 -7.25 -3.80
C VAL A 226 -7.99 -5.92 -3.44
N LEU A 227 -7.36 -5.26 -4.42
CA LEU A 227 -6.81 -3.91 -4.30
C LEU A 227 -7.68 -2.93 -5.12
N PRO A 228 -8.69 -2.29 -4.51
CA PRO A 228 -9.55 -1.33 -5.21
C PRO A 228 -8.92 0.07 -5.26
N PHE A 229 -9.21 0.80 -6.33
CA PHE A 229 -9.02 2.26 -6.43
C PHE A 229 -10.15 2.99 -5.69
N SER A 230 -10.22 2.81 -4.38
CA SER A 230 -11.28 3.39 -3.53
C SER A 230 -10.81 4.54 -2.66
N THR A 231 -9.50 4.76 -2.53
CA THR A 231 -8.92 5.75 -1.61
C THR A 231 -7.94 6.67 -2.32
N LEU A 232 -7.95 7.94 -1.88
CA LEU A 232 -6.90 8.90 -2.17
C LEU A 232 -5.52 8.27 -1.89
N GLY A 233 -4.58 8.47 -2.81
CA GLY A 233 -3.22 7.94 -2.70
C GLY A 233 -3.08 6.45 -3.03
N THR A 234 -4.07 5.80 -3.64
CA THR A 234 -3.87 4.47 -4.23
C THR A 234 -2.83 4.57 -5.36
N LEU A 235 -1.82 3.70 -5.36
CA LEU A 235 -0.83 3.59 -6.42
C LEU A 235 -1.34 2.63 -7.50
N GLY A 236 -1.41 3.11 -8.74
CA GLY A 236 -1.79 2.33 -9.91
C GLY A 236 -0.69 2.25 -10.95
N TRP A 237 -0.56 1.09 -11.59
CA TRP A 237 0.39 0.88 -12.68
C TRP A 237 -0.19 1.35 -14.01
N ALA A 238 0.56 2.16 -14.74
CA ALA A 238 0.14 2.67 -16.03
C ALA A 238 0.58 1.71 -17.15
N HIS A 239 -0.31 1.55 -18.12
CA HIS A 239 -0.08 0.87 -19.39
C HIS A 239 -0.77 1.71 -20.50
N SER A 240 -0.49 1.45 -21.77
CA SER A 240 -1.09 2.21 -22.87
C SER A 240 -2.54 1.81 -23.13
N ASP A 241 -3.23 2.56 -23.98
CA ASP A 241 -4.56 2.21 -24.47
C ASP A 241 -4.53 1.12 -25.56
N GLN A 242 -3.34 0.69 -26.01
CA GLN A 242 -3.16 -0.28 -27.09
C GLN A 242 -2.99 -1.70 -26.59
N ALA A 243 -2.38 -1.86 -25.40
CA ALA A 243 -2.05 -3.15 -24.83
C ALA A 243 -2.15 -3.12 -23.29
N LEU A 244 -2.47 -4.28 -22.70
CA LEU A 244 -2.55 -4.45 -21.25
C LEU A 244 -1.24 -4.97 -20.65
N ASP A 245 -0.33 -5.43 -21.51
CA ASP A 245 0.96 -6.04 -21.15
C ASP A 245 2.15 -5.12 -21.42
N ASP A 246 1.93 -3.83 -21.66
CA ASP A 246 2.99 -2.86 -21.97
C ASP A 246 3.30 -1.88 -20.83
N GLY A 247 2.74 -2.11 -19.63
CA GLY A 247 3.10 -1.32 -18.46
C GLY A 247 4.58 -1.51 -18.12
N SER A 248 5.38 -0.45 -18.13
CA SER A 248 6.85 -0.59 -18.04
C SER A 248 7.46 0.02 -16.78
N SER A 249 7.23 1.31 -16.56
CA SER A 249 7.84 2.07 -15.46
C SER A 249 6.92 3.13 -14.88
N GLN A 250 5.88 3.50 -15.61
CA GLN A 250 4.98 4.59 -15.28
C GLN A 250 3.96 4.13 -14.24
N PHE A 251 3.71 4.97 -13.25
CA PHE A 251 2.72 4.73 -12.21
C PHE A 251 1.98 6.03 -11.93
N PHE A 252 0.82 5.92 -11.29
CA PHE A 252 0.02 7.06 -10.90
C PHE A 252 -0.47 6.95 -9.46
N LEU A 253 -0.68 8.12 -8.84
CA LEU A 253 -1.37 8.28 -7.57
C LEU A 253 -2.82 8.66 -7.88
N PHE A 254 -3.76 7.92 -7.29
CA PHE A 254 -5.17 8.22 -7.41
C PHE A 254 -5.52 9.41 -6.51
N LEU A 255 -6.06 10.50 -7.08
CA LEU A 255 -6.34 11.76 -6.40
C LEU A 255 -7.82 11.96 -6.02
N TYR A 256 -8.69 10.98 -6.25
CA TYR A 256 -10.14 11.14 -6.03
C TYR A 256 -10.75 10.07 -5.15
N GLU A 257 -11.70 10.47 -4.34
CA GLU A 257 -12.56 9.56 -3.59
C GLU A 257 -13.76 9.22 -4.46
N ALA A 258 -14.00 7.93 -4.66
CA ALA A 258 -15.03 7.42 -5.56
C ALA A 258 -16.46 7.76 -5.09
N GLU A 259 -16.89 8.99 -5.30
CA GLU A 259 -18.30 9.35 -5.45
C GLU A 259 -18.43 10.18 -6.73
N LEU A 260 -18.97 9.57 -7.80
CA LEU A 260 -19.67 10.21 -8.95
C LEU A 260 -19.00 10.09 -10.34
N THR A 261 -19.07 8.91 -10.95
CA THR A 261 -19.70 8.86 -12.28
C THR A 261 -21.23 8.97 -12.07
N PRO A 262 -22.04 9.42 -13.04
CA PRO A 262 -23.50 9.58 -12.88
C PRO A 262 -24.26 8.31 -12.41
N ALA A 263 -23.59 7.16 -12.32
CA ALA A 263 -24.11 5.88 -11.85
C ALA A 263 -23.34 5.25 -10.66
N GLY A 264 -22.32 5.92 -10.08
CA GLY A 264 -21.55 5.42 -8.92
C GLY A 264 -20.59 4.27 -9.24
N LEU A 265 -20.13 4.13 -10.48
CA LEU A 265 -19.20 3.07 -10.92
C LEU A 265 -17.75 3.57 -10.87
N ASN A 266 -16.87 2.81 -10.23
CA ASN A 266 -15.42 2.92 -10.34
C ASN A 266 -14.99 2.41 -11.71
N LEU A 267 -14.35 3.27 -12.53
CA LEU A 267 -13.95 2.93 -13.90
C LEU A 267 -12.50 2.48 -14.03
N VAL A 268 -11.72 2.55 -12.94
CA VAL A 268 -10.30 2.16 -12.91
C VAL A 268 -10.15 0.72 -12.44
N ASP A 269 -10.99 0.30 -11.49
CA ASP A 269 -11.06 -1.09 -11.03
C ASP A 269 -11.29 -2.04 -12.21
N GLY A 270 -10.48 -3.09 -12.28
CA GLY A 270 -10.55 -4.07 -13.36
C GLY A 270 -9.90 -3.63 -14.67
N ARG A 271 -9.30 -2.43 -14.73
CA ARG A 271 -8.58 -1.93 -15.92
C ARG A 271 -7.10 -1.64 -15.65
N ASN A 272 -6.76 -1.20 -14.44
CA ASN A 272 -5.36 -1.00 -14.03
C ASN A 272 -5.04 -1.85 -12.80
N ALA A 273 -3.76 -2.19 -12.63
CA ALA A 273 -3.27 -2.85 -11.43
C ALA A 273 -3.04 -1.81 -10.32
N ALA A 274 -3.82 -1.86 -9.25
CA ALA A 274 -3.45 -1.22 -8.00
C ALA A 274 -2.37 -2.07 -7.31
N PHE A 275 -1.36 -1.44 -6.73
CA PHE A 275 -0.22 -2.17 -6.15
C PHE A 275 0.31 -1.57 -4.84
N GLY A 276 -0.34 -0.53 -4.31
CA GLY A 276 0.06 0.08 -3.06
C GLY A 276 -0.80 1.27 -2.68
N TYR A 277 -0.52 1.86 -1.52
CA TYR A 277 -1.26 2.98 -0.98
C TYR A 277 -0.34 3.94 -0.24
N VAL A 278 -0.57 5.24 -0.39
CA VAL A 278 -0.04 6.26 0.51
C VAL A 278 -0.65 6.06 1.90
N VAL A 279 0.20 6.09 2.92
CA VAL A 279 -0.16 5.93 4.34
C VAL A 279 0.22 7.13 5.20
N ASP A 280 1.03 8.05 4.68
CA ASP A 280 1.38 9.33 5.33
C ASP A 280 1.72 10.40 4.28
N GLY A 281 1.49 11.67 4.60
CA GLY A 281 1.74 12.81 3.70
C GLY A 281 0.57 13.19 2.78
N PHE A 282 -0.68 12.91 3.17
CA PHE A 282 -1.86 13.27 2.34
C PHE A 282 -1.99 14.78 2.08
N ASP A 283 -1.54 15.63 3.00
CA ASP A 283 -1.47 17.08 2.82
C ASP A 283 -0.48 17.49 1.73
N VAL A 284 0.65 16.77 1.63
CA VAL A 284 1.59 16.93 0.52
C VAL A 284 0.95 16.46 -0.79
N LEU A 285 0.26 15.31 -0.77
CA LEU A 285 -0.40 14.76 -1.96
C LEU A 285 -1.47 15.69 -2.54
N GLU A 286 -2.19 16.42 -1.69
CA GLU A 286 -3.20 17.42 -2.11
C GLU A 286 -2.59 18.62 -2.85
N GLU A 287 -1.34 18.99 -2.54
CA GLU A 287 -0.65 20.14 -3.12
C GLU A 287 0.19 19.78 -4.36
N LEU A 288 0.53 18.50 -4.54
CA LEU A 288 1.32 18.04 -5.67
C LEU A 288 0.61 18.22 -7.01
N GLY A 289 1.34 18.75 -8.00
CA GLY A 289 0.85 18.93 -9.36
C GLY A 289 1.91 18.72 -10.43
N VAL A 290 1.59 19.11 -11.67
CA VAL A 290 2.45 18.88 -12.85
C VAL A 290 3.75 19.72 -12.87
N ASN A 291 3.90 20.65 -11.94
CA ASN A 291 5.13 21.45 -11.79
C ASN A 291 6.12 20.81 -10.80
N ASP A 292 5.72 19.69 -10.19
CA ASP A 292 6.49 19.00 -9.17
C ASP A 292 7.24 17.81 -9.74
N GLU A 293 8.21 17.34 -8.96
CA GLU A 293 9.02 16.19 -9.31
C GLU A 293 9.24 15.26 -8.13
N ILE A 294 9.48 13.99 -8.45
CA ILE A 294 10.03 13.02 -7.53
C ILE A 294 11.52 13.36 -7.38
N LYS A 295 11.94 13.85 -6.23
CA LYS A 295 13.37 14.02 -5.93
C LYS A 295 14.05 12.67 -5.83
N ARG A 296 13.41 11.72 -5.13
CA ARG A 296 13.89 10.35 -4.94
C ARG A 296 12.80 9.45 -4.36
N ILE A 297 12.85 8.16 -4.69
CA ILE A 297 12.10 7.13 -3.94
C ILE A 297 13.08 6.28 -3.12
N LYS A 298 12.85 6.19 -1.81
CA LYS A 298 13.65 5.38 -0.88
C LYS A 298 12.83 4.20 -0.39
N VAL A 299 13.33 2.99 -0.60
CA VAL A 299 12.79 1.79 0.06
C VAL A 299 13.32 1.77 1.50
N VAL A 300 12.43 1.95 2.47
CA VAL A 300 12.79 2.06 3.90
C VAL A 300 12.51 0.77 4.68
N ASP A 301 11.67 -0.12 4.14
CA ASP A 301 11.45 -1.49 4.62
C ASP A 301 11.12 -2.43 3.46
N GLY A 302 11.43 -3.73 3.60
CA GLY A 302 11.02 -4.79 2.67
C GLY A 302 11.86 -4.92 1.40
N ALA A 303 13.00 -4.23 1.29
CA ALA A 303 13.91 -4.36 0.14
C ALA A 303 14.48 -5.78 -0.01
N ASP A 304 14.65 -6.50 1.10
CA ASP A 304 15.10 -7.90 1.17
C ASP A 304 14.07 -8.90 0.65
N ARG A 305 12.80 -8.47 0.49
CA ARG A 305 11.70 -9.27 -0.07
C ARG A 305 11.62 -9.19 -1.60
N LEU A 306 12.46 -8.34 -2.23
CA LEU A 306 12.55 -8.25 -3.68
C LEU A 306 13.35 -9.44 -4.25
N GLN A 307 12.72 -10.18 -5.16
CA GLN A 307 13.35 -11.23 -5.96
C GLN A 307 13.61 -10.65 -7.37
N GLN A 308 14.87 -10.53 -7.79
CA GLN A 308 15.23 -9.84 -9.05
C GLN A 308 14.89 -10.63 -10.33
N HIS A 309 14.74 -11.94 -10.19
CA HIS A 309 14.31 -12.91 -11.19
C HIS A 309 13.80 -14.10 -10.37
N ALA A 310 12.67 -14.70 -10.74
CA ALA A 310 12.03 -15.71 -9.89
C ALA A 310 11.46 -16.87 -10.70
#